data_AF-A0A7Y0X6J2-F1
#
_entry.id   AF-A0A7Y0X6J2-F1
#
_cell.length_a   1.000
_cell.length_b   1.000
_cell.length_c   1.000
_cell.angle_alpha   90.00
_cell.angle_beta   90.00
_cell.angle_gamma   90.00
#
_symmetry.space_group_name_H-M   'P 1'
#
loop_
_entity.id
_entity.type
_entity.pdbx_description
1 polymer ?
#
loop_
_entity_poly.entity_id
_entity_poly.type
_entity_poly.pdbx_seq_one_letter_code
_entity_poly.pdbx_strand_id
1 'polypeptide(L)' 'GCGEGHHCRAFQKLGFEVTGIDISPTAIAWAKEKAKATGIEGKYYTADLTVESFQLPERYDVVIDGNCLHCIIGADR' A
#
# COMPACT_ATOMS: atom_id res chain seq x y z
N GLY A 1 4.36 0.78 2.90
CA GLY A 1 3.40 1.33 3.87
C GLY A 1 2.47 2.28 3.17
N CYS A 2 1.25 1.85 2.86
CA CYS A 2 0.22 2.72 2.29
C CYS A 2 -0.63 3.42 3.37
N GLY A 3 -0.50 3.02 4.64
CA GLY A 3 -1.35 3.46 5.73
C GLY A 3 -2.83 3.27 5.39
N GLU A 4 -3.63 4.30 5.66
CA GLU A 4 -5.05 4.34 5.31
C GLU A 4 -5.34 4.50 3.81
N GLY A 5 -4.31 4.50 2.95
CA GLY A 5 -4.47 4.50 1.49
C GLY A 5 -4.61 5.88 0.86
N HIS A 6 -4.12 6.96 1.49
CA HIS A 6 -4.17 8.33 0.95
C HIS A 6 -3.69 8.42 -0.50
N HIS A 7 -2.45 7.97 -0.76
CA HIS A 7 -1.86 8.01 -2.10
C HIS A 7 -2.57 7.05 -3.06
N CYS A 8 -2.98 5.86 -2.60
CA CYS A 8 -3.74 4.93 -3.43
C CYS A 8 -4.99 5.60 -4.00
N ARG A 9 -5.80 6.27 -3.16
CA ARG A 9 -7.01 6.97 -3.62
C ARG A 9 -6.70 8.14 -4.54
N ALA A 10 -5.60 8.87 -4.30
CA ALA A 10 -5.18 9.95 -5.19
C ALA A 10 -4.82 9.43 -6.59
N PHE A 11 -4.08 8.32 -6.68
CA PHE A 11 -3.70 7.69 -7.93
C PHE A 11 -4.88 7.01 -8.65
N GLN A 12 -5.81 6.40 -7.92
CA GLN A 12 -7.05 5.88 -8.49
C GLN A 12 -7.85 6.97 -9.21
N LYS A 13 -7.96 8.17 -8.61
CA LYS A 13 -8.63 9.31 -9.25
C LYS A 13 -7.95 9.79 -10.53
N LEU A 14 -6.67 9.49 -10.71
CA LEU A 14 -5.90 9.77 -11.93
C LEU A 14 -6.00 8.63 -12.96
N GLY A 15 -6.75 7.57 -12.67
CA GLY A 15 -6.97 6.43 -13.56
C GLY A 15 -5.93 5.31 -13.43
N PHE A 16 -5.09 5.32 -12.39
CA PHE A 16 -4.14 4.23 -12.15
C PHE A 16 -4.83 3.04 -11.48
N GLU A 17 -4.41 1.84 -11.88
CA GLU A 17 -4.61 0.64 -11.08
C GLU A 17 -3.65 0.68 -9.87
N VAL A 18 -4.17 0.46 -8.68
CA VAL A 18 -3.37 0.59 -7.44
C VAL A 18 -3.31 -0.69 -6.65
N THR A 19 -2.13 -0.95 -6.10
CA THR A 19 -1.90 -1.91 -5.04
C THR A 19 -1.37 -1.19 -3.80
N GLY A 20 -2.02 -1.36 -2.65
CA GLY A 20 -1.60 -0.81 -1.36
C GLY A 20 -1.12 -1.92 -0.42
N ILE A 21 0.04 -1.71 0.21
CA ILE A 21 0.64 -2.67 1.15
C ILE A 21 1.03 -1.95 2.43
N ASP A 22 0.60 -2.49 3.56
CA ASP A 22 0.93 -2.00 4.89
C ASP A 22 1.01 -3.17 5.88
N ILE A 23 1.87 -3.04 6.90
CA ILE A 23 2.01 -4.09 7.93
C ILE A 23 0.79 -4.11 8.87
N SER A 24 0.06 -2.99 8.99
CA SER A 24 -1.09 -2.87 9.87
C SER A 24 -2.38 -3.40 9.23
N PRO A 25 -3.01 -4.46 9.79
CA PRO A 25 -4.33 -4.93 9.31
C PRO A 25 -5.41 -3.85 9.42
N THR A 26 -5.35 -3.02 10.47
CA THR A 26 -6.28 -1.91 10.70
C THR A 26 -6.16 -0.85 9.61
N ALA A 27 -4.93 -0.48 9.24
CA ALA A 27 -4.70 0.49 8.18
C ALA A 27 -5.24 -0.01 6.83
N ILE A 28 -5.03 -1.30 6.52
CA ILE A 28 -5.56 -1.94 5.32
C ILE A 28 -7.10 -2.00 5.33
N ALA A 29 -7.73 -2.24 6.48
CA ALA A 29 -9.18 -2.18 6.58
C ALA A 29 -9.72 -0.78 6.24
N TRP A 30 -9.12 0.27 6.80
CA TRP A 30 -9.48 1.66 6.45
C TRP A 30 -9.21 2.00 4.99
N ALA A 31 -8.10 1.51 4.43
CA ALA A 31 -7.77 1.73 3.03
C ALA A 31 -8.83 1.15 2.10
N LYS A 32 -9.27 -0.10 2.37
CA LYS A 32 -10.35 -0.76 1.63
C LYS A 32 -11.68 -0.02 1.76
N GLU A 33 -12.05 0.40 2.97
CA GLU A 33 -13.29 1.14 3.22
C GLU A 33 -13.31 2.47 2.44
N LYS A 34 -12.24 3.25 2.55
CA LYS A 34 -12.14 4.56 1.90
C LYS A 34 -11.98 4.46 0.38
N ALA A 35 -11.35 3.40 -0.13
CA ALA A 35 -11.27 3.15 -1.56
C ALA A 35 -12.65 2.85 -2.16
N LYS A 36 -13.48 2.03 -1.49
CA LYS A 36 -14.86 1.76 -1.91
C LYS A 36 -15.69 3.04 -2.07
N ALA A 37 -15.49 4.03 -1.22
CA ALA A 37 -16.16 5.33 -1.30
C ALA A 37 -15.80 6.14 -2.58
N THR A 38 -14.74 5.76 -3.30
CA THR A 38 -14.35 6.41 -4.57
C THR A 38 -14.97 5.76 -5.81
N GLY A 39 -15.63 4.60 -5.66
CA GLY A 39 -16.17 3.83 -6.79
C GLY A 39 -15.12 3.11 -7.64
N ILE A 40 -13.84 3.19 -7.28
CA ILE A 40 -12.72 2.55 -7.97
C ILE A 40 -12.13 1.48 -7.06
N GLU A 41 -11.99 0.26 -7.58
CA GLU A 41 -11.38 -0.84 -6.82
C GLU A 41 -9.85 -0.73 -6.80
N GLY A 42 -9.27 -1.13 -5.67
CA GLY A 42 -7.82 -1.23 -5.49
C GLY A 42 -7.48 -2.53 -4.79
N LYS A 43 -6.30 -3.09 -5.06
CA LYS A 43 -5.81 -4.29 -4.38
C LYS A 43 -5.11 -3.87 -3.09
N TYR A 44 -5.44 -4.49 -1.95
CA TYR A 44 -4.85 -4.13 -0.66
C TYR A 44 -4.44 -5.35 0.15
N TYR A 45 -3.20 -5.37 0.60
CA TYR A 45 -2.57 -6.51 1.29
C TYR A 45 -1.95 -6.07 2.62
N THR A 46 -2.15 -6.90 3.65
CA THR A 46 -1.36 -6.79 4.87
C THR A 46 -0.10 -7.60 4.71
N ALA A 47 1.07 -6.96 4.77
CA ALA A 47 2.36 -7.64 4.68
C ALA A 47 3.47 -6.84 5.36
N ASP A 48 4.46 -7.56 5.87
CA ASP A 48 5.72 -7.00 6.34
C ASP A 48 6.68 -6.83 5.14
N LEU A 49 7.13 -5.60 4.91
CA LEU A 49 8.02 -5.25 3.80
C LEU A 49 9.50 -5.54 4.08
N THR A 50 9.85 -5.91 5.32
CA THR A 50 11.22 -6.27 5.73
C THR A 50 11.55 -7.73 5.40
N VAL A 51 10.54 -8.54 5.07
CA VAL A 51 10.71 -9.95 4.72
C VAL A 51 11.28 -10.07 3.31
N GLU A 52 12.53 -10.55 3.18
CA GLU A 52 13.22 -10.68 1.87
C GLU A 52 12.47 -11.57 0.87
N SER A 53 11.76 -12.60 1.35
CA SER A 53 10.98 -13.50 0.50
C SER A 53 9.64 -12.91 0.06
N PHE A 54 9.30 -11.70 0.48
CA PHE A 54 8.11 -11.01 0.03
C PHE A 54 8.20 -10.73 -1.47
N GLN A 55 7.19 -11.18 -2.21
CA GLN A 55 7.12 -11.02 -3.66
C GLN A 55 5.73 -10.52 -4.03
N LEU A 56 5.69 -9.60 -4.99
CA LEU A 56 4.45 -9.18 -5.62
C LEU A 56 4.24 -9.98 -6.91
N PRO A 57 2.97 -10.30 -7.25
CA PRO A 57 2.67 -11.15 -8.40
C PRO A 57 2.93 -10.47 -9.75
N GLU A 58 3.10 -9.15 -9.75
CA GLU A 58 3.18 -8.31 -10.95
C GLU A 58 4.23 -7.20 -10.78
N ARG A 59 4.63 -6.59 -11.90
CA ARG A 59 5.51 -5.42 -11.93
C ARG A 59 4.67 -4.15 -11.94
N TYR A 60 5.24 -3.07 -11.41
CA TYR A 60 4.58 -1.77 -11.32
C TYR A 60 5.44 -0.70 -11.99
N ASP A 61 4.79 0.24 -12.68
CA ASP A 61 5.48 1.38 -13.32
C ASP A 61 5.91 2.44 -12.31
N VAL A 62 5.20 2.53 -11.18
CA VAL A 62 5.42 3.53 -10.12
C VAL A 62 5.34 2.85 -8.76
N VAL A 63 6.32 3.12 -7.90
CA VAL A 63 6.35 2.68 -6.50
C VAL A 63 6.47 3.91 -5.61
N ILE A 64 5.62 3.99 -4.58
CA ILE A 64 5.60 5.13 -3.65
C ILE A 64 5.81 4.62 -2.22
N ASP A 65 6.80 5.19 -1.55
CA ASP A 65 6.94 5.07 -0.11
C ASP A 65 6.05 6.11 0.60
N GLY A 66 5.01 5.65 1.29
CA GLY A 66 4.14 6.49 2.12
C GLY A 66 4.72 6.69 3.52
N ASN A 67 5.89 7.31 3.61
CA ASN A 67 6.63 7.44 4.87
C ASN A 67 6.84 6.09 5.59
N CYS A 68 7.06 4.98 4.89
CA CYS A 68 7.32 3.68 5.54
C CYS A 68 8.80 3.52 5.86
N LEU A 69 9.68 4.03 5.00
CA LEU A 69 11.12 3.74 5.06
C LEU A 69 11.80 4.24 6.35
N HIS A 70 11.28 5.31 6.97
CA HIS A 70 11.82 5.82 8.23
C HIS A 70 11.46 4.95 9.45
N CYS A 71 10.47 4.08 9.33
CA CYS A 71 10.09 3.11 10.37
C CYS A 71 10.99 1.86 10.34
N ILE A 72 11.67 1.62 9.22
CA ILE A 72 12.55 0.47 9.01
C ILE A 72 13.97 0.88 9.41
N ILE A 73 14.47 0.31 10.51
CA ILE A 73 15.71 0.70 11.18
C ILE A 73 16.53 -0.52 11.60
N GLY A 74 17.80 -0.31 11.92
CA GLY A 74 18.65 -1.38 12.47
C GLY A 74 18.85 -2.51 11.47
N ALA A 75 18.66 -3.76 11.91
CA ALA A 75 18.85 -4.96 11.09
C ALA A 75 17.75 -5.17 10.04
N ASP A 76 16.62 -4.47 10.16
CA ASP A 76 15.49 -4.60 9.23
C ASP A 76 15.65 -3.72 7.97
N ARG A 77 16.71 -2.90 7.89
CA ARG A 77 17.00 -1.97 6.78
C ARG A 77 18.16 -2.47 5.92
#